data_AF-A0A7R9U4Z2-F1
#
_entry.id   AF-A0A7R9U4Z2-F1
#
_cell.length_a   1.000
_cell.length_b   1.000
_cell.length_c   1.000
_cell.angle_alpha   90.00
_cell.angle_beta   90.00
_cell.angle_gamma   90.00
#
_symmetry.space_group_name_H-M   'P 1'
#
loop_
_entity.id
_entity.type
_entity.pdbx_description
1 polymer ?
#
loop_
_entity_poly.entity_id
_entity_poly.type
_entity_poly.pdbx_seq_one_letter_code
_entity_poly.pdbx_strand_id
1 'polypeptide(L)'
;ASEPDKVLVGGALLLSDPSGAAKLVETFAEEAIAAATELQVPLTVDAELFAAASAKIRSFEVTSRGRLRIDTEAPEVPERKSAKAAAAVPPAWELRTAEDWLALDFRQKVEMALASGLTPPRRARGEEALDELLLPNLDEDVRRDVQIMEAMRQGDMQEVARLTEERSRRGQLRNELRAAVADEDYSRAAELQRQLKILDRGRADVSQDEGSYDRFLDADPWYLDNLEK
;
A
#
# COMPACT_ATOMS: atom_id res chain seq x y z
N ALA A 1 -36.08 -16.66 -5.40
CA ALA A 1 -34.83 -15.88 -5.23
C ALA A 1 -35.06 -14.54 -5.93
N SER A 2 -34.55 -13.46 -5.35
CA SER A 2 -34.65 -12.12 -5.93
C SER A 2 -33.76 -12.02 -7.16
N GLU A 3 -34.30 -11.68 -8.32
CA GLU A 3 -33.51 -11.38 -9.52
C GLU A 3 -33.04 -9.90 -9.45
N PRO A 4 -31.75 -9.59 -9.54
CA PRO A 4 -31.31 -8.21 -9.57
C PRO A 4 -31.54 -7.61 -10.97
N ASP A 5 -32.15 -6.45 -11.05
CA ASP A 5 -32.43 -5.83 -12.35
C ASP A 5 -31.22 -5.17 -13.01
N LYS A 6 -30.22 -4.68 -12.22
CA LYS A 6 -29.10 -3.87 -12.74
C LYS A 6 -27.86 -3.93 -11.85
N VAL A 7 -26.67 -3.98 -12.46
CA VAL A 7 -25.39 -3.86 -11.73
C VAL A 7 -24.70 -2.55 -12.10
N LEU A 8 -24.32 -1.77 -11.10
CA LEU A 8 -23.49 -0.58 -11.28
C LEU A 8 -22.02 -0.95 -11.06
N VAL A 9 -21.14 -0.52 -11.96
CA VAL A 9 -19.69 -0.66 -11.84
C VAL A 9 -19.11 0.72 -11.59
N GLY A 10 -18.77 0.87 -10.32
CA GLY A 10 -18.18 2.05 -9.67
C GLY A 10 -17.98 1.83 -8.17
N GLY A 11 -17.91 0.56 -7.73
CA GLY A 11 -17.78 0.19 -6.32
C GLY A 11 -19.08 -0.19 -5.60
N ALA A 12 -20.22 -0.33 -6.30
CA ALA A 12 -21.46 -0.75 -5.66
C ALA A 12 -22.46 -1.48 -6.58
N LEU A 13 -22.99 -2.62 -6.13
CA LEU A 13 -24.11 -3.36 -6.72
C LEU A 13 -25.46 -2.77 -6.29
N LEU A 14 -26.39 -2.59 -7.22
CA LEU A 14 -27.78 -2.26 -6.90
C LEU A 14 -28.63 -3.54 -6.96
N LEU A 15 -29.02 -4.08 -5.81
CA LEU A 15 -29.87 -5.26 -5.74
C LEU A 15 -31.33 -4.82 -5.58
N SER A 16 -32.17 -5.08 -6.57
CA SER A 16 -33.61 -4.89 -6.47
C SER A 16 -34.26 -6.14 -5.88
N ASP A 17 -35.20 -5.96 -4.96
CA ASP A 17 -36.09 -7.03 -4.52
C ASP A 17 -37.37 -7.13 -5.37
N PRO A 18 -38.12 -8.25 -5.32
CA PRO A 18 -39.37 -8.41 -6.08
C PRO A 18 -40.50 -7.47 -5.64
N SER A 19 -40.32 -6.76 -4.52
CA SER A 19 -41.26 -5.76 -4.01
C SER A 19 -40.94 -4.35 -4.51
N GLY A 20 -39.85 -4.19 -5.28
CA GLY A 20 -39.39 -2.92 -5.84
C GLY A 20 -38.46 -2.13 -4.94
N ALA A 21 -38.03 -2.68 -3.79
CA ALA A 21 -37.04 -2.05 -2.94
C ALA A 21 -35.63 -2.32 -3.49
N ALA A 22 -34.90 -1.26 -3.81
CA ALA A 22 -33.52 -1.34 -4.28
C ALA A 22 -32.54 -1.08 -3.13
N LYS A 23 -31.56 -1.97 -2.96
CA LYS A 23 -30.50 -1.85 -1.97
C LYS A 23 -29.16 -1.68 -2.67
N LEU A 24 -28.47 -0.60 -2.34
CA LEU A 24 -27.09 -0.40 -2.76
C LEU A 24 -26.15 -1.22 -1.84
N VAL A 25 -25.26 -2.00 -2.42
CA VAL A 25 -24.28 -2.83 -1.72
C VAL A 25 -22.90 -2.46 -2.25
N GLU A 26 -22.00 -1.96 -1.41
CA GLU A 26 -20.62 -1.72 -1.83
C GLU A 26 -19.90 -3.04 -2.17
N THR A 27 -19.30 -3.10 -3.35
CA THR A 27 -18.55 -4.28 -3.84
C THR A 27 -17.29 -3.87 -4.57
N PHE A 28 -16.34 -4.79 -4.69
CA PHE A 28 -15.26 -4.62 -5.66
C PHE A 28 -15.79 -4.77 -7.10
N ALA A 29 -15.03 -4.27 -8.07
CA ALA A 29 -15.44 -4.30 -9.48
C ALA A 29 -15.53 -5.74 -10.00
N GLU A 30 -14.63 -6.61 -9.58
CA GLU A 30 -14.57 -8.03 -9.94
C GLU A 30 -15.78 -8.79 -9.40
N GLU A 31 -16.20 -8.51 -8.16
CA GLU A 31 -17.40 -9.08 -7.55
C GLU A 31 -18.66 -8.66 -8.31
N ALA A 32 -18.74 -7.37 -8.70
CA ALA A 32 -19.86 -6.86 -9.47
C ALA A 32 -19.93 -7.50 -10.87
N ILE A 33 -18.79 -7.62 -11.54
CA ILE A 33 -18.69 -8.27 -12.86
C ILE A 33 -19.05 -9.76 -12.77
N ALA A 34 -18.55 -10.48 -11.77
CA ALA A 34 -18.84 -11.89 -11.56
C ALA A 34 -20.33 -12.11 -11.28
N ALA A 35 -20.93 -11.32 -10.37
CA ALA A 35 -22.35 -11.39 -10.06
C ALA A 35 -23.22 -11.04 -11.28
N ALA A 36 -22.85 -10.01 -12.04
CA ALA A 36 -23.57 -9.63 -13.25
C ALA A 36 -23.53 -10.72 -14.32
N THR A 37 -22.36 -11.36 -14.47
CA THR A 37 -22.14 -12.46 -15.44
C THR A 37 -22.96 -13.69 -15.06
N GLU A 38 -22.92 -14.10 -13.80
CA GLU A 38 -23.66 -15.26 -13.30
C GLU A 38 -25.18 -15.06 -13.39
N LEU A 39 -25.65 -13.86 -13.05
CA LEU A 39 -27.08 -13.53 -13.05
C LEU A 39 -27.59 -13.06 -14.41
N GLN A 40 -26.71 -12.97 -15.41
CA GLN A 40 -27.00 -12.49 -16.78
C GLN A 40 -27.67 -11.11 -16.82
N VAL A 41 -27.25 -10.23 -15.91
CA VAL A 41 -27.82 -8.88 -15.76
C VAL A 41 -26.91 -7.83 -16.36
N PRO A 42 -27.48 -6.76 -16.96
CA PRO A 42 -26.68 -5.73 -17.61
C PRO A 42 -25.82 -4.97 -16.59
N LEU A 43 -24.56 -4.80 -16.94
CA LEU A 43 -23.58 -4.02 -16.21
C LEU A 43 -23.58 -2.59 -16.73
N THR A 44 -23.72 -1.63 -15.83
CA THR A 44 -23.72 -0.19 -16.12
C THR A 44 -22.50 0.43 -15.47
N VAL A 45 -21.69 1.17 -16.21
CA VAL A 45 -20.51 1.87 -15.69
C VAL A 45 -20.82 3.36 -15.67
N ASP A 46 -20.30 4.09 -14.69
CA ASP A 46 -20.35 5.55 -14.72
C ASP A 46 -19.77 6.09 -16.04
N ALA A 47 -20.44 7.07 -16.64
CA ALA A 47 -20.08 7.54 -17.98
C ALA A 47 -18.71 8.24 -18.02
N GLU A 48 -18.32 8.94 -16.94
CA GLU A 48 -17.01 9.59 -16.85
C GLU A 48 -15.91 8.55 -16.62
N LEU A 49 -16.17 7.56 -15.75
CA LEU A 49 -15.27 6.44 -15.53
C LEU A 49 -15.07 5.62 -16.81
N PHE A 50 -16.15 5.33 -17.53
CA PHE A 50 -16.11 4.65 -18.81
C PHE A 50 -15.33 5.48 -19.83
N ALA A 51 -15.58 6.78 -19.95
CA ALA A 51 -14.83 7.63 -20.87
C ALA A 51 -13.32 7.66 -20.54
N ALA A 52 -12.96 7.74 -19.27
CA ALA A 52 -11.57 7.77 -18.81
C ALA A 52 -10.84 6.43 -19.00
N ALA A 53 -11.55 5.31 -18.83
CA ALA A 53 -10.99 3.96 -18.92
C ALA A 53 -11.17 3.31 -20.31
N SER A 54 -12.02 3.87 -21.17
CA SER A 54 -12.28 3.35 -22.51
C SER A 54 -11.07 3.58 -23.40
N ALA A 55 -10.16 2.60 -23.40
CA ALA A 55 -9.28 2.40 -24.53
C ALA A 55 -10.18 2.05 -25.73
N LYS A 56 -10.14 2.84 -26.80
CA LYS A 56 -10.94 2.57 -28.01
C LYS A 56 -10.41 1.29 -28.64
N ILE A 57 -11.07 0.16 -28.42
CA ILE A 57 -10.72 -1.10 -29.08
C ILE A 57 -11.02 -0.93 -30.58
N ARG A 58 -9.98 -0.91 -31.42
CA ARG A 58 -10.09 -0.76 -32.87
C ARG A 58 -10.38 -2.09 -33.56
N SER A 59 -9.74 -3.16 -33.11
CA SER A 59 -9.90 -4.50 -33.68
C SER A 59 -9.60 -5.57 -32.66
N PHE A 60 -10.32 -6.69 -32.76
CA PHE A 60 -9.94 -7.94 -32.13
C PHE A 60 -9.63 -8.95 -33.24
N GLU A 61 -8.48 -9.61 -33.14
CA GLU A 61 -8.13 -10.72 -34.02
C GLU A 61 -7.90 -11.96 -33.18
N VAL A 62 -8.64 -13.04 -33.48
CA VAL A 62 -8.36 -14.37 -32.91
C VAL A 62 -7.31 -15.01 -33.81
N THR A 63 -6.08 -15.06 -33.32
CA THR A 63 -4.99 -15.72 -34.04
C THR A 63 -5.30 -17.21 -34.26
N SER A 64 -4.67 -17.83 -35.25
CA SER A 64 -4.80 -19.27 -35.55
C SER A 64 -4.42 -20.22 -34.40
N ARG A 65 -3.87 -19.69 -33.30
CA ARG A 65 -3.57 -20.40 -32.05
C ARG A 65 -4.57 -20.11 -30.91
N GLY A 66 -5.69 -19.45 -31.20
CA GLY A 66 -6.71 -19.10 -30.21
C GLY A 66 -6.33 -17.95 -29.27
N ARG A 67 -5.24 -17.20 -29.56
CA ARG A 67 -4.90 -15.99 -28.78
C ARG A 67 -5.67 -14.79 -29.32
N LEU A 68 -6.33 -14.07 -28.41
CA LEU A 68 -7.01 -12.82 -28.68
C LEU A 68 -5.98 -11.68 -28.71
N ARG A 69 -5.89 -10.95 -29.83
CA ARG A 69 -5.11 -9.72 -29.94
C ARG A 69 -6.08 -8.54 -29.98
N ILE A 70 -5.97 -7.65 -29.00
CA ILE A 70 -6.81 -6.44 -28.89
C ILE A 70 -5.92 -5.27 -29.28
N ASP A 71 -6.20 -4.63 -30.42
CA ASP A 71 -5.58 -3.37 -30.78
C ASP A 71 -6.40 -2.24 -30.18
N THR A 72 -5.83 -1.51 -29.25
CA THR A 72 -6.44 -0.32 -28.67
C THR A 72 -5.82 0.94 -29.28
N GLU A 73 -6.67 1.87 -29.70
CA GLU A 73 -6.28 3.24 -29.95
C GLU A 73 -6.16 3.91 -28.57
N ALA A 74 -4.93 4.29 -28.22
CA ALA A 74 -4.71 5.15 -27.07
C ALA A 74 -5.60 6.38 -27.27
N PRO A 75 -6.47 6.74 -26.31
CA PRO A 75 -7.22 7.98 -26.42
C PRO A 75 -6.21 9.11 -26.68
N GLU A 76 -6.49 10.01 -27.62
CA GLU A 76 -5.87 11.33 -27.61
C GLU A 76 -6.29 11.97 -26.29
N VAL A 77 -5.46 11.76 -25.27
CA VAL A 77 -5.56 12.47 -24.02
C VAL A 77 -5.40 13.92 -24.44
N PRO A 78 -6.43 14.80 -24.30
CA PRO A 78 -6.19 16.23 -24.47
C PRO A 78 -5.00 16.51 -23.56
N GLU A 79 -3.93 17.13 -24.09
CA GLU A 79 -2.72 17.43 -23.33
C GLU A 79 -3.17 18.07 -22.01
N ARG A 80 -3.32 17.25 -20.97
CA ARG A 80 -3.29 17.70 -19.61
C ARG A 80 -1.89 18.25 -19.57
N LYS A 81 -1.77 19.58 -19.57
CA LYS A 81 -0.57 20.29 -19.08
C LYS A 81 -0.05 19.40 -17.98
N SER A 82 1.02 18.68 -18.25
CA SER A 82 1.38 17.47 -17.52
C SER A 82 1.29 17.82 -16.06
N ALA A 83 0.24 17.33 -15.39
CA ALA A 83 0.18 17.38 -13.96
C ALA A 83 1.34 16.47 -13.58
N LYS A 84 2.48 17.14 -13.32
CA LYS A 84 3.76 16.62 -12.85
C LYS A 84 3.51 15.22 -12.28
N ALA A 85 3.94 14.18 -13.01
CA ALA A 85 3.64 12.78 -12.68
C ALA A 85 3.66 12.65 -11.16
N ALA A 86 2.47 12.51 -10.55
CA ALA A 86 2.37 12.40 -9.11
C ALA A 86 3.26 11.21 -8.76
N ALA A 87 4.28 11.45 -7.93
CA ALA A 87 5.25 10.41 -7.59
C ALA A 87 4.45 9.18 -7.15
N ALA A 88 4.70 8.04 -7.79
CA ALA A 88 3.99 6.80 -7.47
C ALA A 88 4.14 6.56 -5.96
N VAL A 89 3.01 6.31 -5.28
CA VAL A 89 3.04 6.01 -3.85
C VAL A 89 3.86 4.72 -3.67
N PRO A 90 4.93 4.74 -2.85
CA PRO A 90 5.78 3.58 -2.66
C PRO A 90 5.01 2.49 -1.89
N PRO A 91 5.48 1.22 -1.93
CA PRO A 91 4.97 0.18 -1.05
C PRO A 91 5.26 0.49 0.43
N ALA A 92 4.52 -0.13 1.33
CA ALA A 92 4.55 0.14 2.77
C ALA A 92 5.95 0.03 3.39
N TRP A 93 6.71 -1.01 3.02
CA TRP A 93 8.08 -1.24 3.52
C TRP A 93 9.12 -0.24 3.02
N GLU A 94 8.78 0.62 2.05
CA GLU A 94 9.66 1.66 1.54
C GLU A 94 9.45 3.03 2.22
N LEU A 95 8.41 3.17 3.03
CA LEU A 95 8.16 4.37 3.81
C LEU A 95 9.29 4.59 4.81
N ARG A 96 9.77 5.83 4.94
CA ARG A 96 11.02 6.13 5.68
C ARG A 96 10.79 6.85 7.00
N THR A 97 9.66 7.51 7.18
CA THR A 97 9.37 8.27 8.40
C THR A 97 7.91 8.08 8.83
N ALA A 98 7.67 8.18 10.14
CA ALA A 98 6.32 8.22 10.69
C ALA A 98 5.56 9.51 10.33
N GLU A 99 6.28 10.60 10.06
CA GLU A 99 5.69 11.85 9.58
C GLU A 99 5.08 11.67 8.18
N ASP A 100 5.79 10.98 7.29
CA ASP A 100 5.27 10.64 5.96
C ASP A 100 3.99 9.79 6.09
N TRP A 101 3.97 8.82 7.01
CA TRP A 101 2.77 8.01 7.28
C TRP A 101 1.56 8.85 7.67
N LEU A 102 1.75 9.79 8.60
CA LEU A 102 0.68 10.66 9.09
C LEU A 102 0.23 11.71 8.06
N ALA A 103 1.06 12.00 7.07
CA ALA A 103 0.73 12.89 5.96
C ALA A 103 -0.09 12.21 4.85
N LEU A 104 -0.17 10.86 4.83
CA LEU A 104 -0.92 10.13 3.82
C LEU A 104 -2.42 10.30 4.04
N ASP A 105 -3.14 10.70 2.99
CA ASP A 105 -4.59 10.63 2.96
C ASP A 105 -5.09 9.19 2.69
N PHE A 106 -6.40 8.98 2.87
CA PHE A 106 -7.05 7.69 2.62
C PHE A 106 -6.74 7.12 1.23
N ARG A 107 -6.74 7.95 0.19
CA ARG A 107 -6.50 7.50 -1.18
C ARG A 107 -5.05 7.05 -1.34
N GLN A 108 -4.10 7.79 -0.80
CA GLN A 108 -2.69 7.45 -0.86
C GLN A 108 -2.41 6.15 -0.09
N LYS A 109 -3.07 5.92 1.05
CA LYS A 109 -3.00 4.64 1.76
C LYS A 109 -3.57 3.48 0.93
N VAL A 110 -4.66 3.68 0.18
CA VAL A 110 -5.19 2.66 -0.74
C VAL A 110 -4.19 2.37 -1.86
N GLU A 111 -3.59 3.40 -2.46
CA GLU A 111 -2.57 3.25 -3.50
C GLU A 111 -1.32 2.51 -2.96
N MET A 112 -0.91 2.81 -1.71
CA MET A 112 0.16 2.09 -1.01
C MET A 112 -0.18 0.63 -0.76
N ALA A 113 -1.41 0.30 -0.34
CA ALA A 113 -1.83 -1.08 -0.11
C ALA A 113 -1.72 -1.89 -1.41
N LEU A 114 -2.19 -1.33 -2.53
CA LEU A 114 -2.07 -1.96 -3.84
C LEU A 114 -0.61 -2.11 -4.28
N ALA A 115 0.23 -1.08 -4.09
CA ALA A 115 1.66 -1.14 -4.38
C ALA A 115 2.38 -2.21 -3.54
N SER A 116 1.88 -2.46 -2.33
CA SER A 116 2.38 -3.50 -1.42
C SER A 116 1.84 -4.91 -1.75
N GLY A 117 1.03 -5.06 -2.80
CA GLY A 117 0.40 -6.33 -3.17
C GLY A 117 -0.73 -6.77 -2.23
N LEU A 118 -1.26 -5.85 -1.41
CA LEU A 118 -2.35 -6.09 -0.47
C LEU A 118 -3.69 -5.72 -1.10
N THR A 119 -4.73 -6.43 -0.68
CA THR A 119 -6.11 -6.08 -1.05
C THR A 119 -6.66 -5.08 -0.04
N PRO A 120 -6.89 -3.80 -0.42
CA PRO A 120 -7.40 -2.80 0.50
C PRO A 120 -8.81 -3.18 1.00
N PRO A 121 -9.16 -2.85 2.26
CA PRO A 121 -10.50 -3.07 2.78
C PRO A 121 -11.54 -2.23 2.02
N ARG A 122 -12.80 -2.63 2.10
CA ARG A 122 -13.92 -1.86 1.56
C ARG A 122 -14.00 -0.49 2.23
N ARG A 123 -14.39 0.55 1.48
CA ARG A 123 -14.46 1.93 1.96
C ARG A 123 -15.33 2.10 3.22
N ALA A 124 -16.44 1.36 3.32
CA ALA A 124 -17.29 1.37 4.52
C ALA A 124 -16.58 0.96 5.83
N ARG A 125 -15.46 0.24 5.77
CA ARG A 125 -14.66 -0.11 6.96
C ARG A 125 -13.87 1.08 7.52
N GLY A 126 -13.74 2.16 6.76
CA GLY A 126 -13.02 3.37 7.17
C GLY A 126 -11.50 3.26 7.09
N GLU A 127 -10.84 4.32 7.55
CA GLU A 127 -9.39 4.47 7.53
C GLU A 127 -8.68 3.55 8.53
N GLU A 128 -9.28 3.30 9.69
CA GLU A 128 -8.72 2.42 10.73
C GLU A 128 -8.43 1.02 10.18
N ALA A 129 -9.33 0.43 9.38
CA ALA A 129 -9.11 -0.89 8.79
C ALA A 129 -7.98 -0.90 7.75
N LEU A 130 -7.69 0.25 7.13
CA LEU A 130 -6.59 0.39 6.18
C LEU A 130 -5.27 0.54 6.93
N ASP A 131 -5.28 1.26 8.06
CA ASP A 131 -4.13 1.37 8.96
C ASP A 131 -3.79 0.02 9.57
N GLU A 132 -4.78 -0.75 10.05
CA GLU A 132 -4.60 -2.13 10.54
C GLU A 132 -3.98 -3.06 9.48
N LEU A 133 -4.33 -2.87 8.20
CA LEU A 133 -3.78 -3.66 7.09
C LEU A 133 -2.33 -3.27 6.77
N LEU A 134 -2.04 -1.97 6.75
CA LEU A 134 -0.77 -1.43 6.29
C LEU A 134 0.31 -1.40 7.37
N LEU A 135 -0.05 -1.09 8.61
CA LEU A 135 0.89 -0.94 9.74
C LEU A 135 1.85 -2.12 9.85
N PRO A 136 1.40 -3.41 9.82
CA PRO A 136 2.31 -4.55 9.92
C PRO A 136 3.31 -4.69 8.76
N ASN A 137 3.04 -4.04 7.62
CA ASN A 137 3.85 -4.11 6.41
C ASN A 137 4.83 -2.93 6.27
N LEU A 138 4.80 -1.98 7.21
CA LEU A 138 5.80 -0.92 7.29
C LEU A 138 7.15 -1.50 7.72
N ASP A 139 8.23 -0.79 7.40
CA ASP A 139 9.53 -1.03 8.01
C ASP A 139 9.41 -0.97 9.54
N GLU A 140 10.00 -1.93 10.26
CA GLU A 140 9.81 -2.08 11.70
C GLU A 140 10.09 -0.81 12.50
N ASP A 141 11.11 -0.03 12.12
CA ASP A 141 11.42 1.22 12.82
C ASP A 141 10.33 2.27 12.59
N VAL A 142 9.79 2.35 11.36
CA VAL A 142 8.73 3.29 11.01
C VAL A 142 7.43 2.89 11.68
N ARG A 143 7.08 1.60 11.67
CA ARG A 143 5.91 1.06 12.38
C ARG A 143 5.96 1.46 13.86
N ARG A 144 7.12 1.28 14.51
CA ARG A 144 7.30 1.60 15.92
C ARG A 144 7.26 3.10 16.19
N ASP A 145 7.87 3.93 15.33
CA ASP A 145 7.77 5.40 15.42
C ASP A 145 6.30 5.85 15.33
N VAL A 146 5.51 5.26 14.41
CA VAL A 146 4.06 5.53 14.30
C VAL A 146 3.31 5.14 15.58
N GLN A 147 3.56 3.93 16.10
CA GLN A 147 2.92 3.46 17.32
C GLN A 147 3.27 4.33 18.55
N ILE A 148 4.52 4.79 18.67
CA ILE A 148 4.93 5.72 19.72
C ILE A 148 4.17 7.04 19.60
N MET A 149 4.09 7.62 18.40
CA MET A 149 3.36 8.87 18.17
C MET A 149 1.88 8.74 18.51
N GLU A 150 1.26 7.62 18.17
CA GLU A 150 -0.14 7.35 18.49
C GLU A 150 -0.38 7.16 19.99
N ALA A 151 0.48 6.39 20.68
CA ALA A 151 0.43 6.23 22.13
C ALA A 151 0.62 7.58 22.86
N MET A 152 1.55 8.43 22.39
CA MET A 152 1.71 9.80 22.89
C MET A 152 0.44 10.64 22.70
N ARG A 153 -0.21 10.55 21.53
CA ARG A 153 -1.47 11.27 21.24
C ARG A 153 -2.61 10.82 22.18
N GLN A 154 -2.63 9.53 22.53
CA GLN A 154 -3.60 8.94 23.45
C GLN A 154 -3.25 9.17 24.93
N GLY A 155 -2.04 9.67 25.24
CA GLY A 155 -1.55 9.89 26.60
C GLY A 155 -1.07 8.61 27.30
N ASP A 156 -0.86 7.51 26.57
CA ASP A 156 -0.38 6.24 27.11
C ASP A 156 1.15 6.24 27.23
N MET A 157 1.64 6.83 28.31
CA MET A 157 3.07 6.92 28.58
C MET A 157 3.72 5.57 28.93
N GLN A 158 2.92 4.57 29.35
CA GLN A 158 3.45 3.23 29.63
C GLN A 158 3.82 2.53 28.32
N GLU A 159 2.94 2.61 27.33
CA GLU A 159 3.18 2.03 26.02
C GLU A 159 4.33 2.74 25.29
N VAL A 160 4.43 4.08 25.41
CA VAL A 160 5.59 4.83 24.88
C VAL A 160 6.90 4.33 25.48
N ALA A 161 6.96 4.15 26.79
CA ALA A 161 8.17 3.65 27.46
C ALA A 161 8.54 2.25 26.98
N ARG A 162 7.55 1.34 26.93
CA ARG A 162 7.72 -0.04 26.45
C ARG A 162 8.25 -0.09 25.01
N LEU A 163 7.60 0.64 24.09
CA LEU A 163 8.00 0.71 22.69
C LEU A 163 9.40 1.34 22.51
N THR A 164 9.77 2.28 23.38
CA THR A 164 11.11 2.90 23.35
C THR A 164 12.19 1.93 23.84
N GLU A 165 11.92 1.17 24.90
CA GLU A 165 12.85 0.18 25.47
C GLU A 165 13.06 -1.03 24.54
N GLU A 166 12.00 -1.50 23.88
CA GLU A 166 12.04 -2.66 22.98
C GLU A 166 12.58 -2.32 21.57
N ARG A 167 13.08 -1.10 21.37
CA ARG A 167 13.54 -0.64 20.04
C ARG A 167 14.72 -1.47 19.55
N SER A 168 14.65 -1.90 18.29
CA SER A 168 15.68 -2.70 17.63
C SER A 168 17.03 -1.98 17.58
N ARG A 169 18.13 -2.71 17.44
CA ARG A 169 19.47 -2.10 17.27
C ARG A 169 19.51 -1.18 16.04
N ARG A 170 18.79 -1.54 14.98
CA ARG A 170 18.64 -0.71 13.78
C ARG A 170 17.93 0.61 14.09
N GLY A 171 16.80 0.54 14.79
CA GLY A 171 16.08 1.73 15.24
C GLY A 171 16.91 2.61 16.17
N GLN A 172 17.69 2.02 17.08
CA GLN A 172 18.62 2.76 17.93
C GLN A 172 19.65 3.52 17.09
N LEU A 173 20.30 2.86 16.12
CA LEU A 173 21.29 3.48 15.23
C LEU A 173 20.69 4.59 14.35
N ARG A 174 19.44 4.44 13.87
CA ARG A 174 18.74 5.51 13.12
C ARG A 174 18.50 6.75 14.00
N ASN A 175 18.16 6.56 15.27
CA ASN A 175 18.02 7.69 16.20
C ASN A 175 19.35 8.33 16.56
N GLU A 176 20.39 7.55 16.82
CA GLU A 176 21.76 8.05 17.00
C GLU A 176 22.20 8.85 15.76
N LEU A 177 21.86 8.38 14.55
CA LEU A 177 22.20 9.07 13.30
C LEU A 177 21.47 10.41 13.19
N ARG A 178 20.15 10.45 13.46
CA ARG A 178 19.37 11.68 13.47
C ARG A 178 19.94 12.69 14.47
N ALA A 179 20.33 12.25 15.67
CA ALA A 179 20.96 13.09 16.68
C ALA A 179 22.32 13.63 16.22
N ALA A 180 23.21 12.77 15.70
CA ALA A 180 24.52 13.18 15.19
C ALA A 180 24.42 14.19 14.04
N VAL A 181 23.41 14.06 13.16
CA VAL A 181 23.15 15.03 12.09
C VAL A 181 22.66 16.37 12.65
N ALA A 182 21.79 16.34 13.66
CA ALA A 182 21.30 17.55 14.33
C ALA A 182 22.41 18.29 15.09
N ASP A 183 23.38 17.55 15.65
CA ASP A 183 24.55 18.08 16.34
C ASP A 183 25.72 18.44 15.40
N GLU A 184 25.52 18.32 14.08
CA GLU A 184 26.54 18.55 13.04
C GLU A 184 27.81 17.68 13.16
N ASP A 185 27.76 16.58 13.91
CA ASP A 185 28.84 15.59 14.00
C ASP A 185 28.80 14.62 12.81
N TYR A 186 29.23 15.13 11.65
CA TYR A 186 29.24 14.37 10.41
C TYR A 186 30.20 13.17 10.42
N SER A 187 31.22 13.17 11.29
CA SER A 187 32.14 12.04 11.42
C SER A 187 31.44 10.86 12.08
N ARG A 188 30.71 11.12 13.17
CA ARG A 188 29.87 10.11 13.82
C ARG A 188 28.71 9.67 12.93
N ALA A 189 28.05 10.60 12.25
CA ALA A 189 26.96 10.30 11.34
C ALA A 189 27.40 9.34 10.21
N ALA A 190 28.58 9.56 9.62
CA ALA A 190 29.12 8.68 8.57
C ALA A 190 29.40 7.25 9.09
N GLU A 191 29.88 7.12 10.33
CA GLU A 191 30.08 5.81 10.95
C GLU A 191 28.76 5.07 11.18
N LEU A 192 27.77 5.76 11.76
CA LEU A 192 26.44 5.22 12.00
C LEU A 192 25.74 4.82 10.70
N GLN A 193 25.91 5.61 9.64
CA GLN A 193 25.37 5.28 8.32
C GLN A 193 25.99 4.01 7.73
N ARG A 194 27.30 3.78 7.91
CA ARG A 194 27.93 2.50 7.51
C ARG A 194 27.34 1.32 8.28
N GLN A 195 27.23 1.45 9.60
CA GLN A 195 26.65 0.39 10.44
C GLN A 195 25.20 0.07 10.05
N LEU A 196 24.39 1.09 9.77
CA LEU A 196 23.01 0.91 9.29
C LEU A 196 22.96 0.18 7.95
N LYS A 197 23.83 0.55 7.01
CA LYS A 197 23.90 -0.09 5.69
C LYS A 197 24.25 -1.58 5.78
N ILE A 198 25.11 -1.96 6.74
CA ILE A 198 25.43 -3.37 7.02
C ILE A 198 24.18 -4.10 7.52
N LEU A 199 23.46 -3.52 8.50
CA LEU A 199 22.24 -4.13 9.05
C LEU A 199 21.11 -4.23 8.01
N ASP A 200 20.91 -3.19 7.20
CA ASP A 200 19.88 -3.17 6.14
C ASP A 200 20.17 -4.21 5.05
N ARG A 201 21.45 -4.50 4.74
CA ARG A 201 21.84 -5.58 3.81
C ARG A 201 21.75 -6.97 4.41
N GLY A 202 21.86 -7.07 5.73
CA GLY A 202 21.83 -8.33 6.47
C GLY A 202 20.44 -8.93 6.56
N ARG A 203 19.40 -8.10 6.54
CA ARG A 203 18.01 -8.54 6.73
C ARG A 203 17.35 -9.02 5.45
N ALA A 204 16.73 -10.19 5.53
CA ALA A 204 15.85 -10.70 4.49
C ALA A 204 14.48 -9.99 4.45
N ASP A 205 13.96 -9.56 5.60
CA ASP A 205 12.67 -8.86 5.74
C ASP A 205 12.79 -7.69 6.74
N VAL A 206 12.51 -6.48 6.25
CA VAL A 206 12.66 -5.23 7.02
C VAL A 206 11.44 -4.87 7.87
N SER A 207 10.32 -5.57 7.67
CA SER A 207 9.06 -5.37 8.41
C SER A 207 9.00 -6.15 9.73
N GLN A 208 9.80 -7.21 9.87
CA GLN A 208 9.79 -8.09 11.04
C GLN A 208 10.52 -7.50 12.25
N ASP A 209 10.00 -7.83 13.43
CA ASP A 209 10.58 -7.46 14.72
C ASP A 209 11.93 -8.17 14.94
N GLU A 210 12.85 -7.49 15.63
CA GLU A 210 14.13 -8.10 15.98
C GLU A 210 13.92 -9.33 16.88
N GLY A 211 14.40 -10.49 16.41
CA GLY A 211 14.23 -11.76 17.12
C GLY A 211 12.96 -12.56 16.78
N SER A 212 12.03 -12.03 15.98
CA SER A 212 10.85 -12.78 15.51
C SER A 212 11.08 -13.56 14.21
N TYR A 213 12.20 -13.31 13.52
CA TYR A 213 12.50 -13.85 12.20
C TYR A 213 13.48 -15.04 12.25
N ASP A 214 13.49 -15.83 11.18
CA ASP A 214 14.45 -16.93 11.02
C ASP A 214 15.84 -16.38 10.71
N ARG A 215 16.72 -16.41 11.71
CA ARG A 215 18.10 -15.91 11.64
C ARG A 215 18.95 -16.60 10.57
N PHE A 216 18.55 -17.77 10.07
CA PHE A 216 19.25 -18.47 8.98
C PHE A 216 18.99 -17.86 7.60
N LEU A 217 18.01 -16.96 7.47
CA LEU A 217 17.74 -16.22 6.23
C LEU A 217 18.54 -14.90 6.13
N ASP A 218 19.09 -14.43 7.25
CA ASP A 218 19.92 -13.24 7.29
C ASP A 218 21.35 -13.54 6.83
N ALA A 219 21.97 -12.59 6.15
CA ALA A 219 23.39 -12.66 5.86
C ALA A 219 24.20 -12.35 7.12
N ASP A 220 25.18 -13.19 7.44
CA ASP A 220 26.01 -13.02 8.63
C ASP A 220 26.72 -11.64 8.62
N PRO A 221 26.63 -10.86 9.72
CA PRO A 221 27.26 -9.54 9.80
C PRO A 221 28.77 -9.57 9.53
N TRP A 222 29.46 -10.64 9.93
CA TRP A 222 30.88 -10.85 9.64
C TRP A 222 31.18 -10.96 8.14
N TYR A 223 30.27 -11.55 7.36
CA TYR A 223 30.42 -11.66 5.91
C TYR A 223 30.23 -10.30 5.24
N LEU A 224 29.23 -9.52 5.67
CA LEU A 224 28.95 -8.19 5.14
C LEU A 224 30.03 -7.16 5.48
N ASP A 225 30.59 -7.21 6.69
CA ASP A 225 31.64 -6.30 7.14
C ASP A 225 32.96 -6.48 6.36
N ASN A 226 33.20 -7.70 5.83
CA ASN A 226 34.36 -7.98 4.98
C ASN A 226 34.14 -7.68 3.49
N LEU A 227 32.92 -7.35 3.06
CA LEU A 227 32.60 -6.90 1.70
C LEU A 227 32.78 -5.39 1.49
N GLU A 228 32.82 -4.59 2.57
CA GLU A 228 33.01 -3.13 2.51
C GLU A 228 34.44 -2.65 2.78
N LYS A 229 35.40 -3.57 2.96
CA LYS A 229 36.85 -3.28 3.00
C LYS A 229 37.45 -3.30 1.60
#